data_AF-A0A316NQM5-F1
#
_entry.id   AF-A0A316NQM5-F1
#
_cell.length_a   1.000
_cell.length_b   1.000
_cell.length_c   1.000
_cell.angle_alpha   90.00
_cell.angle_beta   90.00
_cell.angle_gamma   90.00
#
_symmetry.space_group_name_H-M   'P 1'
#
loop_
_entity.id
_entity.type
_entity.pdbx_description
1 polymer ?
#
loop_
_entity_poly.entity_id
_entity_poly.type
_entity_poly.pdbx_seq_one_letter_code
_entity_poly.pdbx_strand_id
1 'polypeptide(L)'
;MKKYISLFLCCAALLMCACGSPEQSAEIPAPVGDTVAAQAVNAEFTTDDGLIKISIHDDNADSIPAAMPVLRVRPKIITSDMARQMAKGLFGEAELYEYSEELSKAEIADMIAAYEYAVTDESIKADHGADAPQSWIESVRDARLAILEYYRNAYANAREEVTPRACEWKFYPMEHYAVHGFDYAGSDPYYTDAFPAGMSVDLRAVTELGGVPYEFWVNNNERVDFRNHSLSVFVLMPDPGGTAEERRAQTREWYMSMGLYSDAAADESALEAACAKAVALANEMGLGEWRFNAAAADRTEITGEGWQIDVTGRPVYEGYPVNWQSAAGQDCCPESLTIRMTNSGALIDLQYTSPMEIVEVTEQTAALKTREDMEPLAIQAMRELSCETLIPGHASEKEYWDAIGAVITEVRLDIDSVCVGYIRVPCGGGDFLLVPSLSFPGRLSVTGSIPGVHESPMELLDRDGDGYNVSLDFDLLDGGRIG
;
A
#
# COMPACT_ATOMS: atom_id res chain seq x y z
N MET A 1 12.23 -21.13 -15.88
CA MET A 1 12.15 -19.68 -15.60
C MET A 1 12.38 -18.99 -16.96
N LYS A 2 11.38 -18.42 -17.63
CA LYS A 2 10.15 -17.79 -17.12
C LYS A 2 8.90 -18.27 -17.90
N LYS A 3 7.73 -18.18 -17.29
CA LYS A 3 6.45 -17.93 -17.97
C LYS A 3 5.71 -17.00 -17.02
N TYR A 4 6.11 -15.74 -17.03
CA TYR A 4 5.65 -14.69 -16.14
C TYR A 4 5.44 -13.47 -17.02
N ILE A 5 4.18 -13.12 -17.26
CA ILE A 5 3.80 -12.06 -18.20
C ILE A 5 3.16 -10.97 -17.38
N SER A 6 3.94 -9.94 -17.09
CA SER A 6 3.50 -8.74 -16.39
C SER A 6 2.65 -7.88 -17.34
N LEU A 7 1.40 -8.28 -17.58
CA LEU A 7 0.46 -7.48 -18.38
C LEU A 7 -0.13 -6.34 -17.55
N PHE A 8 0.72 -5.40 -17.13
CA PHE A 8 0.29 -4.22 -16.37
C PHE A 8 -0.22 -3.12 -17.30
N LEU A 9 -1.55 -3.04 -17.44
CA LEU A 9 -2.25 -1.92 -18.04
C LEU A 9 -3.35 -1.40 -17.09
N CYS A 10 -3.09 -0.21 -16.52
CA CYS A 10 -4.06 0.68 -15.87
C CYS A 10 -4.92 0.13 -14.72
N CYS A 11 -4.36 0.10 -13.51
CA CYS A 11 -5.12 0.29 -12.26
C CYS A 11 -4.45 1.34 -11.36
N ALA A 12 -4.64 2.62 -11.70
CA ALA A 12 -4.42 3.72 -10.76
C ALA A 12 -5.77 4.07 -10.10
N ALA A 13 -6.15 3.37 -9.04
CA ALA A 13 -7.18 3.78 -8.08
C ALA A 13 -7.30 2.85 -6.85
N LEU A 14 -7.31 3.47 -5.66
CA LEU A 14 -8.01 3.08 -4.43
C LEU A 14 -7.39 2.05 -3.46
N LEU A 15 -7.96 2.08 -2.24
CA LEU A 15 -7.34 1.91 -0.91
C LEU A 15 -8.26 1.10 0.02
N MET A 16 -7.68 0.36 0.98
CA MET A 16 -8.31 -0.04 2.28
C MET A 16 -9.51 -1.02 2.16
N CYS A 17 -10.08 -1.65 3.20
CA CYS A 17 -9.92 -1.53 4.67
C CYS A 17 -10.07 -2.92 5.38
N ALA A 18 -10.06 -2.98 6.72
CA ALA A 18 -10.15 -4.22 7.52
C ALA A 18 -10.88 -4.07 8.89
N CYS A 19 -11.34 -5.21 9.48
CA CYS A 19 -11.83 -5.48 10.85
C CYS A 19 -11.88 -7.03 11.08
N GLY A 20 -12.12 -7.66 12.25
CA GLY A 20 -12.38 -7.26 13.66
C GLY A 20 -13.40 -8.23 14.34
N SER A 21 -13.35 -8.66 15.62
CA SER A 21 -12.35 -8.52 16.71
C SER A 21 -12.28 -9.80 17.65
N PRO A 22 -12.49 -9.86 19.01
CA PRO A 22 -11.55 -10.63 19.87
C PRO A 22 -12.11 -11.59 20.98
N GLU A 23 -11.24 -12.37 21.65
CA GLU A 23 -11.07 -12.37 23.13
C GLU A 23 -9.91 -13.26 23.70
N GLN A 24 -8.92 -12.58 24.30
CA GLN A 24 -8.10 -12.88 25.51
C GLN A 24 -6.95 -13.94 25.56
N SER A 25 -5.75 -13.41 25.84
CA SER A 25 -4.41 -14.05 25.81
C SER A 25 -3.80 -14.38 27.21
N ALA A 26 -2.51 -14.76 27.27
CA ALA A 26 -1.70 -14.82 28.50
C ALA A 26 -0.22 -14.40 28.27
N GLU A 27 0.29 -13.45 29.07
CA GLU A 27 1.52 -12.67 28.84
C GLU A 27 2.88 -13.33 29.19
N ILE A 28 3.95 -12.89 28.50
CA ILE A 28 5.35 -12.74 29.01
C ILE A 28 6.07 -11.61 28.20
N PRO A 29 7.22 -11.01 28.63
CA PRO A 29 7.36 -9.87 29.54
C PRO A 29 7.92 -8.57 28.91
N ALA A 30 7.78 -7.44 29.63
CA ALA A 30 8.13 -6.08 29.19
C ALA A 30 9.64 -5.71 29.15
N PRO A 31 10.05 -4.71 28.33
CA PRO A 31 11.41 -4.16 28.29
C PRO A 31 11.69 -3.12 29.40
N VAL A 32 12.98 -2.86 29.66
CA VAL A 32 13.43 -1.95 30.74
C VAL A 32 13.57 -0.51 30.25
N GLY A 33 12.59 0.31 30.62
CA GLY A 33 12.61 1.77 30.67
C GLY A 33 11.56 2.19 31.71
N ASP A 34 11.70 3.35 32.35
CA ASP A 34 10.84 3.76 33.48
C ASP A 34 9.36 3.69 33.09
N THR A 35 8.68 2.64 33.58
CA THR A 35 7.38 2.21 33.09
C THR A 35 6.29 3.03 33.77
N VAL A 36 6.08 4.24 33.26
CA VAL A 36 4.87 5.01 33.55
C VAL A 36 3.70 4.17 33.06
N ALA A 37 2.82 3.77 33.98
CA ALA A 37 1.73 2.85 33.66
C ALA A 37 0.81 3.45 32.59
N ALA A 38 0.43 2.62 31.62
CA ALA A 38 -0.61 2.97 30.64
C ALA A 38 -1.90 3.36 31.37
N GLN A 39 -2.59 4.36 30.84
CA GLN A 39 -3.76 4.96 31.47
C GLN A 39 -4.96 4.89 30.52
N ALA A 40 -6.05 4.28 30.98
CA ALA A 40 -7.27 4.23 30.19
C ALA A 40 -7.87 5.63 29.96
N VAL A 41 -8.17 5.94 28.71
CA VAL A 41 -8.83 7.16 28.23
C VAL A 41 -10.21 6.77 27.70
N ASN A 42 -11.24 7.20 28.41
CA ASN A 42 -12.63 6.87 28.11
C ASN A 42 -13.49 8.14 28.16
N ALA A 43 -14.01 8.58 27.02
CA ALA A 43 -14.82 9.80 26.90
C ALA A 43 -15.90 9.68 25.82
N GLU A 44 -17.07 10.25 26.08
CA GLU A 44 -18.12 10.46 25.08
C GLU A 44 -18.62 11.91 25.15
N PHE A 45 -18.74 12.56 24.01
CA PHE A 45 -19.32 13.90 23.89
C PHE A 45 -19.86 14.17 22.48
N THR A 46 -20.41 15.36 22.28
CA THR A 46 -20.86 15.86 20.97
C THR A 46 -20.16 17.19 20.70
N THR A 47 -19.96 17.53 19.43
CA THR A 47 -19.54 18.86 18.99
C THR A 47 -20.49 19.96 19.46
N ASP A 48 -20.01 21.19 19.54
CA ASP A 48 -20.77 22.34 20.04
C ASP A 48 -21.96 22.71 19.13
N ASP A 49 -21.93 22.29 17.85
CA ASP A 49 -23.05 22.39 16.90
C ASP A 49 -24.10 21.27 17.07
N GLY A 50 -23.79 20.24 17.87
CA GLY A 50 -24.65 19.10 18.15
C GLY A 50 -24.70 18.02 17.05
N LEU A 51 -23.86 18.10 16.01
CA LEU A 51 -23.97 17.26 14.82
C LEU A 51 -23.11 15.98 14.87
N ILE A 52 -21.91 16.03 15.47
CA ILE A 52 -20.95 14.92 15.49
C ILE A 52 -20.84 14.35 16.89
N LYS A 53 -21.12 13.06 17.04
CA LYS A 53 -20.83 12.30 18.27
C LYS A 53 -19.39 11.81 18.22
N ILE A 54 -18.66 12.00 19.32
CA ILE A 54 -17.28 11.57 19.46
C ILE A 54 -17.20 10.61 20.64
N SER A 55 -16.69 9.40 20.41
CA SER A 55 -16.30 8.46 21.45
C SER A 55 -14.79 8.25 21.42
N ILE A 56 -14.19 8.08 22.59
CA ILE A 56 -12.79 7.70 22.79
C ILE A 56 -12.81 6.52 23.74
N HIS A 57 -12.27 5.38 23.30
CA HIS A 57 -12.12 4.18 24.11
C HIS A 57 -10.75 3.56 23.85
N ASP A 58 -9.80 3.87 24.73
CA ASP A 58 -8.46 3.28 24.74
C ASP A 58 -8.08 2.91 26.16
N ASP A 59 -7.97 1.62 26.47
CA ASP A 59 -7.56 1.13 27.79
C ASP A 59 -6.03 1.07 27.98
N ASN A 60 -5.23 1.38 26.94
CA ASN A 60 -3.77 1.29 26.92
C ASN A 60 -3.10 2.52 26.26
N ALA A 61 -3.61 3.73 26.54
CA ALA A 61 -3.08 4.95 25.94
C ALA A 61 -1.61 5.21 26.30
N ASP A 62 -0.85 5.69 25.30
CA ASP A 62 0.58 5.94 25.43
C ASP A 62 0.90 6.99 26.52
N SER A 63 2.01 6.78 27.22
CA SER A 63 2.56 7.76 28.17
C SER A 63 3.27 8.90 27.42
N ILE A 64 2.90 10.15 27.68
CA ILE A 64 3.62 11.31 27.13
C ILE A 64 4.96 11.46 27.88
N PRO A 65 6.12 11.42 27.19
CA PRO A 65 7.43 11.62 27.81
C PRO A 65 7.64 13.10 28.17
N ALA A 66 8.58 13.38 29.08
CA ALA A 66 8.87 14.76 29.50
C ALA A 66 9.47 15.65 28.39
N ALA A 67 10.16 15.04 27.43
CA ALA A 67 10.74 15.73 26.28
C ALA A 67 10.93 14.77 25.10
N MET A 68 10.80 15.29 23.88
CA MET A 68 11.16 14.62 22.62
C MET A 68 12.00 15.57 21.75
N PRO A 69 12.87 15.05 20.87
CA PRO A 69 13.49 15.91 19.87
C PRO A 69 12.48 16.33 18.80
N VAL A 70 12.67 17.52 18.21
CA VAL A 70 12.04 17.91 16.94
C VAL A 70 13.08 17.67 15.84
N LEU A 71 12.67 16.98 14.77
CA LEU A 71 13.57 16.56 13.70
C LEU A 71 13.15 17.22 12.40
N ARG A 72 14.12 17.59 11.56
CA ARG A 72 13.90 17.92 10.16
C ARG A 72 14.33 16.75 9.31
N VAL A 73 13.42 16.26 8.48
CA VAL A 73 13.64 15.12 7.57
C VAL A 73 13.39 15.52 6.12
N ARG A 74 13.96 14.77 5.19
CA ARG A 74 13.72 14.91 3.75
C ARG A 74 13.50 13.55 3.09
N PRO A 75 12.78 13.49 1.95
CA PRO A 75 12.79 12.31 1.10
C PRO A 75 14.22 11.95 0.66
N LYS A 76 14.51 10.65 0.72
CA LYS A 76 15.84 10.08 0.50
C LYS A 76 15.85 9.22 -0.77
N ILE A 77 16.63 9.64 -1.76
CA ILE A 77 16.83 8.87 -2.99
C ILE A 77 17.44 7.50 -2.66
N ILE A 78 16.84 6.42 -3.15
CA ILE A 78 17.38 5.07 -2.97
C ILE A 78 18.59 4.90 -3.90
N THR A 79 19.76 4.63 -3.33
CA THR A 79 20.99 4.40 -4.10
C THR A 79 21.16 2.93 -4.51
N SER A 80 22.04 2.65 -5.48
CA SER A 80 22.36 1.28 -5.90
C SER A 80 22.86 0.39 -4.77
N ASP A 81 23.63 0.94 -3.82
CA ASP A 81 24.14 0.19 -2.67
C ASP A 81 23.04 -0.09 -1.64
N MET A 82 22.12 0.87 -1.42
CA MET A 82 20.90 0.64 -0.63
C MET A 82 20.01 -0.43 -1.27
N ALA A 83 19.80 -0.38 -2.58
CA ALA A 83 19.05 -1.41 -3.31
C ALA A 83 19.68 -2.79 -3.15
N ARG A 84 21.01 -2.89 -3.24
CA ARG A 84 21.75 -4.14 -2.99
C ARG A 84 21.61 -4.64 -1.56
N GLN A 85 21.66 -3.74 -0.56
CA GLN A 85 21.45 -4.11 0.84
C GLN A 85 20.02 -4.60 1.09
N MET A 86 19.00 -3.90 0.56
CA MET A 86 17.60 -4.29 0.69
C MET A 86 17.33 -5.66 0.05
N ALA A 87 17.83 -5.89 -1.17
CA ALA A 87 17.71 -7.20 -1.82
C ALA A 87 18.42 -8.31 -1.03
N LYS A 88 19.58 -8.03 -0.43
CA LYS A 88 20.30 -8.99 0.43
C LYS A 88 19.52 -9.30 1.70
N GLY A 89 18.87 -8.32 2.34
CA GLY A 89 18.02 -8.57 3.50
C GLY A 89 16.76 -9.39 3.16
N LEU A 90 16.21 -9.23 1.95
CA LEU A 90 14.99 -9.93 1.54
C LEU A 90 15.23 -11.35 1.02
N PHE A 91 16.32 -11.56 0.27
CA PHE A 91 16.59 -12.82 -0.44
C PHE A 91 17.89 -13.52 0.00
N GLY A 92 18.60 -12.97 0.99
CA GLY A 92 19.85 -13.52 1.50
C GLY A 92 20.96 -13.52 0.44
N GLU A 93 21.46 -14.71 0.11
CA GLU A 93 22.51 -14.91 -0.90
C GLU A 93 21.95 -15.44 -2.24
N ALA A 94 20.65 -15.27 -2.50
CA ALA A 94 20.05 -15.64 -3.80
C ALA A 94 20.65 -14.82 -4.95
N GLU A 95 20.78 -15.44 -6.13
CA GLU A 95 21.23 -14.70 -7.33
C GLU A 95 20.10 -13.83 -7.87
N LEU A 96 20.42 -12.55 -8.14
CA LEU A 96 19.51 -11.61 -8.80
C LEU A 96 19.98 -11.34 -10.23
N TYR A 97 19.06 -11.50 -11.18
CA TYR A 97 19.27 -11.24 -12.60
C TYR A 97 18.56 -9.95 -13.01
N GLU A 98 19.10 -9.22 -13.98
CA GLU A 98 18.47 -8.01 -14.52
C GLU A 98 17.08 -8.34 -15.08
N TYR A 99 16.07 -7.52 -14.75
CA TYR A 99 14.74 -7.69 -15.34
C TYR A 99 14.81 -7.50 -16.85
N SER A 100 14.03 -8.30 -17.58
CA SER A 100 13.92 -8.22 -19.02
C SER A 100 12.66 -8.93 -19.49
N GLU A 101 11.99 -8.26 -20.42
CA GLU A 101 10.83 -8.69 -21.20
C GLU A 101 11.21 -9.38 -22.52
N GLU A 102 12.52 -9.56 -22.79
CA GLU A 102 12.99 -10.32 -23.96
C GLU A 102 12.58 -11.80 -23.80
N LEU A 103 11.74 -12.27 -24.72
CA LEU A 103 11.29 -13.66 -24.77
C LEU A 103 12.15 -14.47 -25.73
N SER A 104 12.45 -15.71 -25.37
CA SER A 104 13.03 -16.68 -26.31
C SER A 104 12.02 -17.04 -27.39
N LYS A 105 12.54 -17.53 -28.52
CA LYS A 105 11.74 -17.99 -29.65
C LYS A 105 10.74 -19.09 -29.27
N ALA A 106 11.09 -19.95 -28.30
CA ALA A 106 10.16 -20.95 -27.76
C ALA A 106 9.03 -20.31 -26.94
N GLU A 107 9.33 -19.34 -26.07
CA GLU A 107 8.32 -18.60 -25.32
C GLU A 107 7.40 -17.80 -26.27
N ILE A 108 7.93 -17.19 -27.33
CA ILE A 108 7.13 -16.50 -28.35
C ILE A 108 6.27 -17.49 -29.16
N ALA A 109 6.74 -18.71 -29.44
CA ALA A 109 5.91 -19.73 -30.08
C ALA A 109 4.70 -20.12 -29.21
N ASP A 110 4.91 -20.25 -27.90
CA ASP A 110 3.83 -20.50 -26.95
C ASP A 110 2.84 -19.32 -26.89
N MET A 111 3.32 -18.07 -26.97
CA MET A 111 2.46 -16.89 -27.07
C MET A 111 1.65 -16.86 -28.37
N ILE A 112 2.25 -17.20 -29.50
CA ILE A 112 1.55 -17.32 -30.79
C ILE A 112 0.43 -18.38 -30.67
N ALA A 113 0.72 -19.56 -30.11
CA ALA A 113 -0.26 -20.62 -29.95
C ALA A 113 -1.42 -20.22 -29.01
N ALA A 114 -1.12 -19.52 -27.91
CA ALA A 114 -2.14 -18.99 -26.99
C ALA A 114 -3.04 -17.94 -27.68
N TYR A 115 -2.46 -16.99 -28.40
CA TYR A 115 -3.24 -15.96 -29.11
C TYR A 115 -3.99 -16.49 -30.33
N GLU A 116 -3.48 -17.51 -31.03
CA GLU A 116 -4.20 -18.22 -32.10
C GLU A 116 -5.49 -18.88 -31.61
N TYR A 117 -5.51 -19.39 -30.36
CA TYR A 117 -6.75 -19.81 -29.71
C TYR A 117 -7.60 -18.62 -29.25
N ALA A 118 -6.98 -17.58 -28.66
CA ALA A 118 -7.69 -16.45 -28.08
C ALA A 118 -8.46 -15.57 -29.11
N VAL A 119 -8.09 -15.61 -30.40
CA VAL A 119 -8.82 -14.91 -31.48
C VAL A 119 -10.04 -15.68 -32.00
N THR A 120 -10.35 -16.86 -31.46
CA THR A 120 -11.55 -17.63 -31.82
C THR A 120 -12.82 -17.01 -31.26
N ASP A 121 -13.94 -17.22 -31.96
CA ASP A 121 -15.25 -16.74 -31.51
C ASP A 121 -15.65 -17.44 -30.20
N GLU A 122 -15.26 -18.71 -30.08
CA GLU A 122 -15.44 -19.58 -28.92
C GLU A 122 -14.72 -19.03 -27.68
N SER A 123 -13.44 -18.68 -27.78
CA SER A 123 -12.70 -18.07 -26.66
C SER A 123 -13.26 -16.71 -26.27
N ILE A 124 -13.54 -15.84 -27.23
CA ILE A 124 -14.03 -14.48 -26.94
C ILE A 124 -15.42 -14.52 -26.29
N LYS A 125 -16.30 -15.45 -26.70
CA LYS A 125 -17.61 -15.66 -26.06
C LYS A 125 -17.52 -16.32 -24.69
N ALA A 126 -16.49 -17.12 -24.42
CA ALA A 126 -16.23 -17.60 -23.07
C ALA A 126 -15.80 -16.44 -22.14
N ASP A 127 -14.91 -15.57 -22.62
CA ASP A 127 -14.36 -14.46 -21.82
C ASP A 127 -15.35 -13.31 -21.56
N HIS A 128 -16.22 -13.01 -22.53
CA HIS A 128 -17.10 -11.84 -22.51
C HIS A 128 -18.60 -12.18 -22.46
N GLY A 129 -18.95 -13.47 -22.34
CA GLY A 129 -20.32 -13.97 -22.30
C GLY A 129 -20.86 -14.38 -23.67
N ALA A 130 -21.67 -15.45 -23.69
CA ALA A 130 -22.23 -16.02 -24.92
C ALA A 130 -23.13 -15.05 -25.71
N ASP A 131 -23.77 -14.11 -25.00
CA ASP A 131 -24.65 -13.08 -25.56
C ASP A 131 -23.92 -11.76 -25.90
N ALA A 132 -22.58 -11.74 -25.86
CA ALA A 132 -21.79 -10.56 -26.21
C ALA A 132 -22.13 -10.05 -27.63
N PRO A 133 -22.34 -8.73 -27.83
CA PRO A 133 -22.64 -8.19 -29.15
C PRO A 133 -21.54 -8.50 -30.16
N GLN A 134 -21.91 -8.85 -31.39
CA GLN A 134 -20.95 -9.21 -32.44
C GLN A 134 -19.88 -8.13 -32.69
N SER A 135 -20.24 -6.84 -32.58
CA SER A 135 -19.30 -5.72 -32.69
C SER A 135 -18.30 -5.62 -31.53
N TRP A 136 -18.66 -6.11 -30.34
CA TRP A 136 -17.72 -6.23 -29.22
C TRP A 136 -16.75 -7.39 -29.47
N ILE A 137 -17.27 -8.54 -29.93
CA ILE A 137 -16.47 -9.72 -30.27
C ILE A 137 -15.45 -9.38 -31.36
N GLU A 138 -15.87 -8.65 -32.40
CA GLU A 138 -14.98 -8.14 -33.46
C GLU A 138 -13.92 -7.18 -32.92
N SER A 139 -14.28 -6.23 -32.05
CA SER A 139 -13.32 -5.32 -31.40
C SER A 139 -12.27 -6.04 -30.56
N VAL A 140 -12.68 -7.04 -29.76
CA VAL A 140 -11.77 -7.88 -28.97
C VAL A 140 -10.89 -8.74 -29.87
N ARG A 141 -11.46 -9.31 -30.95
CA ARG A 141 -10.72 -10.10 -31.95
C ARG A 141 -9.64 -9.25 -32.62
N ASP A 142 -9.96 -8.04 -33.05
CA ASP A 142 -9.01 -7.14 -33.71
C ASP A 142 -7.85 -6.76 -32.77
N ALA A 143 -8.14 -6.46 -31.50
CA ALA A 143 -7.11 -6.23 -30.50
C ALA A 143 -6.20 -7.45 -30.27
N ARG A 144 -6.79 -8.66 -30.15
CA ARG A 144 -6.03 -9.91 -30.00
C ARG A 144 -5.24 -10.27 -31.27
N LEU A 145 -5.75 -9.97 -32.45
CA LEU A 145 -5.04 -10.15 -33.73
C LEU A 145 -3.84 -9.21 -33.87
N ALA A 146 -3.93 -7.97 -33.41
CA ALA A 146 -2.79 -7.05 -33.39
C ALA A 146 -1.65 -7.57 -32.49
N ILE A 147 -1.98 -8.13 -31.33
CA ILE A 147 -1.00 -8.75 -30.42
C ILE A 147 -0.42 -10.04 -31.02
N LEU A 148 -1.24 -10.88 -31.65
CA LEU A 148 -0.78 -12.08 -32.37
C LEU A 148 0.21 -11.74 -33.50
N GLU A 149 -0.08 -10.69 -34.27
CA GLU A 149 0.79 -10.22 -35.34
C GLU A 149 2.10 -9.62 -34.80
N TYR A 150 2.06 -8.92 -33.66
CA TYR A 150 3.28 -8.51 -32.95
C TYR A 150 4.16 -9.72 -32.60
N TYR A 151 3.62 -10.78 -31.98
CA TYR A 151 4.41 -11.97 -31.64
C TYR A 151 4.94 -12.72 -32.87
N ARG A 152 4.16 -12.80 -33.96
CA ARG A 152 4.64 -13.38 -35.23
C ARG A 152 5.82 -12.62 -35.83
N ASN A 153 5.82 -11.29 -35.76
CA ASN A 153 6.93 -10.46 -36.21
C ASN A 153 8.14 -10.53 -35.25
N ALA A 154 7.90 -10.63 -33.93
CA ALA A 154 8.94 -10.87 -32.94
C ALA A 154 9.67 -12.20 -33.16
N TYR A 155 8.94 -13.29 -33.42
CA TYR A 155 9.46 -14.65 -33.64
C TYR A 155 10.53 -14.73 -34.75
N ALA A 156 10.44 -13.88 -35.78
CA ALA A 156 11.40 -13.83 -36.87
C ALA A 156 12.79 -13.31 -36.44
N ASN A 157 12.84 -12.48 -35.40
CA ASN A 157 14.05 -11.82 -34.89
C ASN A 157 14.48 -12.32 -33.50
N ALA A 158 13.65 -13.15 -32.86
CA ALA A 158 13.90 -13.71 -31.53
C ALA A 158 15.13 -14.62 -31.48
N ARG A 159 15.83 -14.58 -30.35
CA ARG A 159 16.92 -15.52 -30.05
C ARG A 159 16.33 -16.89 -29.70
N GLU A 160 17.03 -17.95 -30.08
CA GLU A 160 16.63 -19.33 -29.70
C GLU A 160 16.57 -19.49 -28.17
N GLU A 161 17.50 -18.85 -27.44
CA GLU A 161 17.53 -18.80 -25.97
C GLU A 161 17.84 -17.36 -25.51
N VAL A 162 17.24 -16.96 -24.38
CA VAL A 162 17.56 -15.69 -23.67
C VAL A 162 18.34 -16.03 -22.42
N THR A 163 19.62 -15.68 -22.38
CA THR A 163 20.47 -15.93 -21.20
C THR A 163 20.22 -14.87 -20.13
N PRO A 164 19.86 -15.23 -18.88
CA PRO A 164 19.78 -14.28 -17.78
C PRO A 164 21.10 -13.55 -17.57
N ARG A 165 21.05 -12.23 -17.47
CA ARG A 165 22.21 -11.38 -17.12
C ARG A 165 22.17 -11.12 -15.62
N ALA A 166 23.30 -11.26 -14.92
CA ALA A 166 23.37 -10.86 -13.51
C ALA A 166 22.98 -9.37 -13.37
N CYS A 167 22.25 -9.01 -12.33
CA CYS A 167 21.78 -7.64 -12.15
C CYS A 167 22.95 -6.66 -12.13
N GLU A 168 22.85 -5.57 -12.91
CA GLU A 168 23.90 -4.57 -13.03
C GLU A 168 23.92 -3.58 -11.85
N TRP A 169 22.87 -3.57 -11.03
CA TRP A 169 22.65 -2.66 -9.90
C TRP A 169 22.71 -1.19 -10.29
N LYS A 170 22.10 -0.85 -11.42
CA LYS A 170 22.05 0.51 -11.96
C LYS A 170 20.61 0.98 -12.08
N PHE A 171 20.44 2.28 -11.90
CA PHE A 171 19.20 2.94 -12.27
C PHE A 171 19.23 3.30 -13.76
N TYR A 172 18.18 2.93 -14.47
CA TYR A 172 17.92 3.30 -15.86
C TYR A 172 16.62 4.09 -15.93
N PRO A 173 16.40 4.93 -16.97
CA PRO A 173 15.06 5.44 -17.28
C PRO A 173 14.05 4.28 -17.35
N MET A 174 12.81 4.49 -16.89
CA MET A 174 11.76 3.45 -16.87
C MET A 174 11.61 2.74 -18.24
N GLU A 175 11.79 3.49 -19.32
CA GLU A 175 11.71 3.03 -20.72
C GLU A 175 12.81 1.99 -21.09
N HIS A 176 13.81 1.78 -20.23
CA HIS A 176 14.81 0.71 -20.41
C HIS A 176 14.23 -0.70 -20.19
N TYR A 177 13.27 -0.81 -19.27
CA TYR A 177 12.68 -2.10 -18.89
C TYR A 177 11.38 -2.40 -19.62
N ALA A 178 10.67 -1.36 -20.09
CA ALA A 178 9.48 -1.48 -20.91
C ALA A 178 9.85 -1.85 -22.37
N VAL A 179 9.97 -3.14 -22.66
CA VAL A 179 10.24 -3.69 -24.01
C VAL A 179 8.96 -4.29 -24.62
N HIS A 180 7.83 -3.63 -24.37
CA HIS A 180 6.50 -3.99 -24.87
C HIS A 180 5.73 -2.71 -25.27
N GLY A 181 5.38 -2.44 -26.53
CA GLY A 181 5.97 -2.86 -27.81
C GLY A 181 6.33 -1.59 -28.62
N PHE A 182 6.65 -1.61 -29.92
CA PHE A 182 6.33 -2.59 -30.97
C PHE A 182 7.56 -3.16 -31.70
N ASP A 183 8.70 -3.32 -31.04
CA ASP A 183 9.97 -3.26 -31.79
C ASP A 183 11.09 -4.26 -31.44
N TYR A 184 11.00 -5.45 -32.03
CA TYR A 184 12.16 -6.34 -32.20
C TYR A 184 13.07 -5.92 -33.38
N ALA A 185 12.84 -4.76 -34.04
CA ALA A 185 13.44 -4.39 -35.34
C ALA A 185 14.18 -3.04 -35.40
N GLY A 186 14.13 -2.18 -34.38
CA GLY A 186 14.74 -0.84 -34.35
C GLY A 186 13.92 0.28 -35.00
N SER A 187 12.59 0.17 -35.05
CA SER A 187 11.66 0.92 -35.91
C SER A 187 10.46 1.65 -35.27
N ASP A 188 10.12 1.46 -33.98
CA ASP A 188 8.89 2.06 -33.41
C ASP A 188 9.12 3.38 -32.63
N PRO A 189 8.43 4.48 -32.99
CA PRO A 189 8.50 5.75 -32.28
C PRO A 189 7.42 5.97 -31.20
N TYR A 190 6.54 5.01 -30.87
CA TYR A 190 5.33 5.29 -30.06
C TYR A 190 5.55 5.93 -28.68
N TYR A 191 6.76 5.83 -28.11
CA TYR A 191 7.12 6.40 -26.82
C TYR A 191 7.67 7.85 -26.85
N THR A 192 7.83 8.50 -28.01
CA THR A 192 8.61 9.77 -28.07
C THR A 192 7.90 11.04 -27.58
N ASP A 193 6.57 11.07 -27.53
CA ASP A 193 5.82 12.34 -27.49
C ASP A 193 4.91 12.55 -26.25
N ALA A 194 4.54 11.49 -25.52
CA ALA A 194 3.56 11.57 -24.42
C ALA A 194 4.18 11.69 -23.02
N PHE A 195 5.32 11.03 -22.78
CA PHE A 195 6.06 11.08 -21.53
C PHE A 195 7.52 11.46 -21.82
N PRO A 196 8.05 12.55 -21.26
CA PRO A 196 9.47 12.87 -21.38
C PRO A 196 10.34 11.76 -20.80
N ALA A 197 11.16 11.13 -21.64
CA ALA A 197 12.03 10.03 -21.25
C ALA A 197 12.90 10.38 -20.02
N GLY A 198 12.95 9.46 -19.05
CA GLY A 198 13.69 9.69 -17.80
C GLY A 198 12.98 10.55 -16.76
N MET A 199 11.64 10.68 -16.83
CA MET A 199 10.82 11.27 -15.76
C MET A 199 10.94 10.53 -14.42
N SER A 200 11.18 9.23 -14.46
CA SER A 200 11.54 8.39 -13.32
C SER A 200 12.65 7.42 -13.74
N VAL A 201 13.39 6.92 -12.74
CA VAL A 201 14.42 5.91 -12.96
C VAL A 201 14.15 4.67 -12.11
N ASP A 202 14.31 3.52 -12.72
CA ASP A 202 14.05 2.20 -12.17
C ASP A 202 15.36 1.42 -12.02
N LEU A 203 15.41 0.55 -11.02
CA LEU A 203 16.35 -0.58 -10.94
C LEU A 203 15.49 -1.82 -10.74
N ARG A 204 15.51 -2.75 -11.70
CA ARG A 204 14.67 -3.95 -11.67
C ARG A 204 15.48 -5.23 -11.80
N ALA A 205 15.21 -6.17 -10.91
CA ALA A 205 15.82 -7.48 -10.90
C ALA A 205 14.76 -8.58 -10.70
N VAL A 206 15.09 -9.81 -11.10
CA VAL A 206 14.31 -11.00 -10.82
C VAL A 206 15.14 -12.03 -10.07
N THR A 207 14.50 -12.78 -9.18
CA THR A 207 15.13 -13.89 -8.45
C THR A 207 14.12 -14.99 -8.17
N GLU A 208 14.58 -16.13 -7.64
CA GLU A 208 13.74 -17.24 -7.19
C GLU A 208 14.16 -17.64 -5.78
N LEU A 209 13.22 -17.68 -4.84
CA LEU A 209 13.44 -18.09 -3.46
C LEU A 209 12.42 -19.19 -3.11
N GLY A 210 12.92 -20.38 -2.77
CA GLY A 210 12.07 -21.52 -2.42
C GLY A 210 11.21 -22.07 -3.58
N GLY A 211 11.59 -21.79 -4.83
CA GLY A 211 10.78 -22.09 -6.02
C GLY A 211 9.77 -21.00 -6.39
N VAL A 212 9.63 -19.98 -5.55
CA VAL A 212 8.76 -18.83 -5.81
C VAL A 212 9.57 -17.73 -6.50
N PRO A 213 9.14 -17.24 -7.68
CA PRO A 213 9.79 -16.15 -8.41
C PRO A 213 9.36 -14.78 -7.87
N TYR A 214 10.27 -13.81 -7.86
CA TYR A 214 9.99 -12.43 -7.45
C TYR A 214 10.56 -11.43 -8.46
N GLU A 215 9.85 -10.32 -8.66
CA GLU A 215 10.45 -9.08 -9.16
C GLU A 215 10.83 -8.21 -7.96
N PHE A 216 12.01 -7.61 -8.04
CA PHE A 216 12.52 -6.58 -7.13
C PHE A 216 12.64 -5.29 -7.94
N TRP A 217 11.76 -4.32 -7.69
CA TRP A 217 11.67 -3.08 -8.43
C TRP A 217 11.86 -1.89 -7.48
N VAL A 218 12.96 -1.16 -7.66
CA VAL A 218 13.19 0.13 -7.01
C VAL A 218 12.88 1.25 -8.00
N ASN A 219 12.08 2.24 -7.59
CA ASN A 219 11.76 3.43 -8.37
C ASN A 219 12.27 4.69 -7.64
N ASN A 220 12.79 5.66 -8.41
CA ASN A 220 13.07 7.01 -7.95
C ASN A 220 12.47 8.03 -8.93
N ASN A 221 11.73 9.02 -8.41
CA ASN A 221 11.11 10.12 -9.12
C ASN A 221 11.30 11.40 -8.29
N GLU A 222 11.96 12.40 -8.89
CA GLU A 222 12.34 13.68 -8.24
C GLU A 222 11.60 14.89 -8.85
N ARG A 223 10.47 14.67 -9.52
CA ARG A 223 9.71 15.78 -10.13
C ARG A 223 9.00 16.61 -9.06
N VAL A 224 8.93 17.92 -9.28
CA VAL A 224 8.37 18.90 -8.32
C VAL A 224 6.86 18.72 -8.10
N ASP A 225 6.14 18.08 -9.02
CA ASP A 225 4.71 17.77 -8.90
C ASP A 225 4.41 16.44 -8.18
N PHE A 226 5.39 15.53 -8.12
CA PHE A 226 5.26 14.23 -7.45
C PHE A 226 6.66 13.62 -7.20
N ARG A 227 7.08 13.58 -5.94
CA ARG A 227 8.32 12.94 -5.49
C ARG A 227 8.03 11.57 -4.89
N ASN A 228 8.60 10.52 -5.48
CA ASN A 228 8.43 9.15 -5.04
C ASN A 228 9.77 8.42 -5.05
N HIS A 229 10.13 7.81 -3.92
CA HIS A 229 11.15 6.79 -3.86
C HIS A 229 10.49 5.54 -3.27
N SER A 230 10.68 4.39 -3.89
CA SER A 230 10.01 3.18 -3.42
C SER A 230 10.77 1.92 -3.80
N LEU A 231 10.60 0.89 -2.99
CA LEU A 231 10.90 -0.50 -3.32
C LEU A 231 9.58 -1.28 -3.31
N SER A 232 9.30 -1.93 -4.43
CA SER A 232 8.24 -2.93 -4.56
C SER A 232 8.88 -4.29 -4.80
N VAL A 233 8.45 -5.29 -4.04
CA VAL A 233 8.71 -6.71 -4.31
C VAL A 233 7.37 -7.40 -4.46
N PHE A 234 7.22 -8.21 -5.50
CA PHE A 234 6.01 -8.99 -5.71
C PHE A 234 6.34 -10.34 -6.35
N VAL A 235 5.55 -11.35 -5.98
CA VAL A 235 5.58 -12.65 -6.63
C VAL A 235 5.21 -12.51 -8.11
N LEU A 236 6.05 -13.07 -8.98
CA LEU A 236 5.76 -13.16 -10.40
C LEU A 236 4.90 -14.40 -10.67
N MET A 237 3.60 -14.21 -10.86
CA MET A 237 2.69 -15.31 -11.21
C MET A 237 2.67 -15.53 -12.74
N PRO A 238 2.54 -16.78 -13.23
CA PRO A 238 2.23 -17.02 -14.63
C PRO A 238 0.87 -16.42 -15.00
N ASP A 239 0.75 -15.82 -16.19
CA ASP A 239 -0.59 -15.56 -16.72
C ASP A 239 -1.27 -16.92 -16.98
N PRO A 240 -2.37 -17.26 -16.30
CA PRO A 240 -3.03 -18.56 -16.50
C PRO A 240 -3.76 -18.62 -17.85
N GLY A 241 -4.09 -17.46 -18.44
CA GLY A 241 -5.01 -17.35 -19.57
C GLY A 241 -6.43 -17.84 -19.22
N GLY A 242 -7.28 -17.95 -20.24
CA GLY A 242 -8.69 -18.32 -20.05
C GLY A 242 -9.54 -17.21 -19.44
N THR A 243 -10.76 -17.54 -19.04
CA THR A 243 -11.78 -16.61 -18.52
C THR A 243 -11.40 -16.01 -17.16
N ALA A 244 -12.10 -14.96 -16.70
CA ALA A 244 -11.83 -14.36 -15.39
C ALA A 244 -12.01 -15.35 -14.21
N GLU A 245 -13.00 -16.24 -14.31
CA GLU A 245 -13.26 -17.28 -13.30
C GLU A 245 -12.17 -18.37 -13.33
N GLU A 246 -11.78 -18.83 -14.51
CA GLU A 246 -10.66 -19.79 -14.67
C GLU A 246 -9.34 -19.19 -14.19
N ARG A 247 -9.04 -17.92 -14.52
CA ARG A 247 -7.84 -17.22 -14.01
C ARG A 247 -7.85 -17.16 -12.49
N ARG A 248 -8.98 -16.82 -11.85
CA ARG A 248 -9.09 -16.76 -10.38
C ARG A 248 -8.90 -18.15 -9.75
N ALA A 249 -9.47 -19.20 -10.34
CA ALA A 249 -9.30 -20.58 -9.86
C ALA A 249 -7.86 -21.11 -10.03
N GLN A 250 -7.24 -20.89 -11.20
CA GLN A 250 -5.87 -21.31 -11.48
C GLN A 250 -4.85 -20.49 -10.67
N THR A 251 -5.11 -19.20 -10.45
CA THR A 251 -4.31 -18.36 -9.54
C THR A 251 -4.35 -18.92 -8.12
N ARG A 252 -5.54 -19.23 -7.60
CA ARG A 252 -5.68 -19.86 -6.28
C ARG A 252 -4.93 -21.18 -6.22
N GLU A 253 -5.10 -22.08 -7.19
CA GLU A 253 -4.41 -23.37 -7.24
C GLU A 253 -2.89 -23.18 -7.24
N TRP A 254 -2.37 -22.22 -8.01
CA TRP A 254 -0.96 -21.90 -8.06
C TRP A 254 -0.43 -21.37 -6.72
N TYR A 255 -1.10 -20.36 -6.12
CA TYR A 255 -0.72 -19.83 -4.80
C TYR A 255 -0.75 -20.91 -3.72
N MET A 256 -1.77 -21.77 -3.69
CA MET A 256 -1.85 -22.92 -2.78
C MET A 256 -0.71 -23.92 -3.03
N SER A 257 -0.40 -24.23 -4.30
CA SER A 257 0.70 -25.15 -4.66
C SER A 257 2.09 -24.65 -4.27
N MET A 258 2.28 -23.32 -4.27
CA MET A 258 3.50 -22.64 -3.83
C MET A 258 3.54 -22.40 -2.31
N GLY A 259 2.48 -22.77 -1.56
CA GLY A 259 2.37 -22.49 -0.13
C GLY A 259 2.20 -21.01 0.22
N LEU A 260 1.81 -20.18 -0.76
CA LEU A 260 1.58 -18.73 -0.62
C LEU A 260 0.20 -18.40 -0.03
N TYR A 261 -0.67 -19.41 0.11
CA TYR A 261 -1.95 -19.32 0.80
C TYR A 261 -2.14 -20.38 1.86
N SER A 262 -2.98 -20.06 2.83
CA SER A 262 -3.53 -20.98 3.83
C SER A 262 -5.05 -21.12 3.65
N ASP A 263 -5.61 -22.30 3.93
CA ASP A 263 -7.07 -22.49 4.00
C ASP A 263 -7.68 -21.88 5.28
N ALA A 264 -6.87 -21.39 6.21
CA ALA A 264 -7.31 -20.78 7.48
C ALA A 264 -6.50 -19.54 7.86
N ALA A 265 -7.15 -18.61 8.57
CA ALA A 265 -6.54 -17.42 9.15
C ALA A 265 -5.31 -17.74 10.01
N ALA A 266 -4.38 -16.80 10.08
CA ALA A 266 -3.26 -16.86 11.02
C ALA A 266 -3.76 -16.73 12.47
N ASP A 267 -3.14 -17.49 13.38
CA ASP A 267 -3.36 -17.32 14.82
C ASP A 267 -2.45 -16.22 15.41
N GLU A 268 -2.72 -15.84 16.66
CA GLU A 268 -1.98 -14.80 17.40
C GLU A 268 -0.45 -15.06 17.37
N SER A 269 -0.02 -16.32 17.51
CA SER A 269 1.41 -16.68 17.47
C SER A 269 2.03 -16.51 16.08
N ALA A 270 1.30 -16.81 15.01
CA ALA A 270 1.74 -16.56 13.65
C ALA A 270 1.81 -15.05 13.33
N LEU A 271 0.88 -14.25 13.87
CA LEU A 271 0.91 -12.78 13.73
C LEU A 271 2.10 -12.16 14.49
N GLU A 272 2.36 -12.57 15.73
CA GLU A 272 3.54 -12.16 16.50
C GLU A 272 4.84 -12.54 15.78
N ALA A 273 4.92 -13.77 15.25
CA ALA A 273 6.08 -14.24 14.49
C ALA A 273 6.29 -13.45 13.19
N ALA A 274 5.21 -13.03 12.52
CA ALA A 274 5.28 -12.17 11.34
C ALA A 274 5.80 -10.76 11.69
N CYS A 275 5.35 -10.15 12.80
CA CYS A 275 5.91 -8.90 13.30
C CYS A 275 7.41 -9.03 13.64
N ALA A 276 7.80 -10.07 14.38
CA ALA A 276 9.20 -10.32 14.71
C ALA A 276 10.07 -10.52 13.46
N LYS A 277 9.53 -11.18 12.43
CA LYS A 277 10.19 -11.34 11.13
C LYS A 277 10.29 -10.03 10.36
N ALA A 278 9.26 -9.18 10.38
CA ALA A 278 9.30 -7.86 9.75
C ALA A 278 10.36 -6.95 10.38
N VAL A 279 10.53 -6.99 11.72
CA VAL A 279 11.63 -6.32 12.42
C VAL A 279 12.99 -6.85 11.95
N ALA A 280 13.17 -8.16 11.81
CA ALA A 280 14.42 -8.73 11.29
C ALA A 280 14.71 -8.26 9.85
N LEU A 281 13.71 -8.34 8.96
CA LEU A 281 13.83 -7.89 7.56
C LEU A 281 14.21 -6.41 7.47
N ALA A 282 13.54 -5.52 8.20
CA ALA A 282 13.83 -4.08 8.17
C ALA A 282 15.27 -3.76 8.63
N ASN A 283 15.76 -4.48 9.66
CA ASN A 283 17.15 -4.37 10.13
C ASN A 283 18.16 -4.87 9.07
N GLU A 284 17.93 -6.04 8.48
CA GLU A 284 18.81 -6.63 7.45
C GLU A 284 18.84 -5.79 6.16
N MET A 285 17.69 -5.23 5.78
CA MET A 285 17.53 -4.26 4.69
C MET A 285 18.20 -2.90 4.97
N GLY A 286 18.51 -2.58 6.24
CA GLY A 286 19.12 -1.32 6.64
C GLY A 286 18.16 -0.12 6.74
N LEU A 287 16.88 -0.38 7.01
CA LEU A 287 15.83 0.66 7.05
C LEU A 287 15.75 1.44 8.36
N GLY A 288 16.60 1.12 9.35
CA GLY A 288 16.52 1.69 10.70
C GLY A 288 15.57 0.92 11.61
N GLU A 289 15.04 1.60 12.63
CA GLU A 289 14.11 1.03 13.60
C GLU A 289 12.65 1.19 13.12
N TRP A 290 11.84 0.15 13.30
CA TRP A 290 10.45 0.09 12.83
C TRP A 290 9.58 -0.65 13.85
N ARG A 291 8.33 -0.20 14.03
CA ARG A 291 7.28 -0.94 14.77
C ARG A 291 6.28 -1.50 13.78
N PHE A 292 5.84 -2.73 14.00
CA PHE A 292 4.94 -3.45 13.09
C PHE A 292 3.70 -3.99 13.83
N ASN A 293 2.56 -3.88 13.16
CA ASN A 293 1.33 -4.58 13.51
C ASN A 293 1.01 -5.59 12.40
N ALA A 294 0.46 -6.74 12.76
CA ALA A 294 0.08 -7.80 11.81
C ALA A 294 -1.41 -8.16 11.97
N ALA A 295 -2.07 -8.49 10.86
CA ALA A 295 -3.45 -8.95 10.81
C ALA A 295 -3.60 -10.12 9.82
N ALA A 296 -4.50 -11.06 10.12
CA ALA A 296 -4.88 -12.09 9.16
C ALA A 296 -5.78 -11.48 8.08
N ALA A 297 -5.43 -11.69 6.81
CA ALA A 297 -6.16 -11.14 5.66
C ALA A 297 -6.73 -12.28 4.81
N ASP A 298 -8.06 -12.26 4.60
CA ASP A 298 -8.71 -13.10 3.58
C ASP A 298 -8.56 -12.44 2.21
N ARG A 299 -8.16 -13.22 1.20
CA ARG A 299 -8.01 -12.77 -0.18
C ARG A 299 -9.12 -13.39 -1.01
N THR A 300 -10.18 -12.65 -1.22
CA THR A 300 -11.30 -13.11 -2.04
C THR A 300 -11.13 -12.69 -3.52
N GLU A 301 -10.91 -11.41 -3.79
CA GLU A 301 -11.31 -10.81 -5.08
C GLU A 301 -10.39 -11.08 -6.28
N ILE A 302 -9.09 -10.77 -6.17
CA ILE A 302 -8.18 -10.70 -7.33
C ILE A 302 -7.48 -12.02 -7.63
N THR A 303 -7.09 -12.76 -6.59
CA THR A 303 -6.22 -13.94 -6.64
C THR A 303 -6.90 -15.23 -6.15
N GLY A 304 -8.19 -15.14 -5.80
CA GLY A 304 -9.00 -16.27 -5.33
C GLY A 304 -8.77 -16.61 -3.86
N GLU A 305 -9.77 -17.26 -3.26
CA GLU A 305 -9.95 -17.45 -1.81
C GLU A 305 -8.75 -18.07 -1.09
N GLY A 306 -8.12 -17.32 -0.18
CA GLY A 306 -7.02 -17.83 0.64
C GLY A 306 -6.52 -16.82 1.68
N TRP A 307 -6.00 -17.34 2.79
CA TRP A 307 -5.52 -16.51 3.91
C TRP A 307 -4.03 -16.18 3.82
N GLN A 308 -3.71 -14.96 4.24
CA GLN A 308 -2.36 -14.39 4.37
C GLN A 308 -2.23 -13.62 5.69
N ILE A 309 -1.04 -13.11 5.98
CA ILE A 309 -0.77 -12.11 7.01
C ILE A 309 -0.38 -10.80 6.33
N ASP A 310 -1.08 -9.72 6.65
CA ASP A 310 -0.71 -8.36 6.29
C ASP A 310 0.03 -7.73 7.47
N VAL A 311 1.23 -7.21 7.22
CA VAL A 311 2.08 -6.56 8.22
C VAL A 311 2.32 -5.11 7.82
N THR A 312 1.94 -4.18 8.70
CA THR A 312 2.05 -2.72 8.46
C THR A 312 3.05 -2.12 9.43
N GLY A 313 4.09 -1.48 8.88
CA GLY A 313 5.19 -0.85 9.61
C GLY A 313 5.08 0.67 9.71
N ARG A 314 5.46 1.20 10.87
CA ARG A 314 5.70 2.63 11.13
C ARG A 314 7.20 2.83 11.43
N PRO A 315 7.89 3.79 10.78
CA PRO A 315 9.29 4.07 11.06
C PRO A 315 9.44 4.70 12.45
N VAL A 316 10.59 4.46 13.09
CA VAL A 316 10.92 4.97 14.42
C VAL A 316 12.13 5.88 14.33
N TYR A 317 11.99 7.09 14.88
CA TYR A 317 13.03 8.10 14.95
C TYR A 317 13.32 8.43 16.42
N GLU A 318 14.58 8.39 16.84
CA GLU A 318 14.98 8.68 18.24
C GLU A 318 14.17 7.90 19.32
N GLY A 319 13.71 6.68 18.97
CA GLY A 319 12.89 5.81 19.83
C GLY A 319 11.36 5.99 19.73
N TYR A 320 10.87 6.98 18.98
CA TYR A 320 9.44 7.30 18.85
C TYR A 320 8.91 7.01 17.44
N PRO A 321 7.72 6.37 17.29
CA PRO A 321 7.16 6.03 15.99
C PRO A 321 6.59 7.26 15.28
N VAL A 322 6.58 7.26 13.95
CA VAL A 322 5.74 8.19 13.18
C VAL A 322 4.30 7.69 13.19
N ASN A 323 3.38 8.54 13.63
CA ASN A 323 1.95 8.24 13.67
C ASN A 323 1.34 8.25 12.26
N TRP A 324 0.26 7.48 12.09
CA TRP A 324 -0.41 7.34 10.79
C TRP A 324 -0.95 8.69 10.29
N GLN A 325 -0.80 8.94 8.99
CA GLN A 325 -1.33 10.11 8.31
C GLN A 325 -1.85 9.73 6.92
N SER A 326 -2.86 10.48 6.46
CA SER A 326 -3.25 10.46 5.05
C SER A 326 -2.18 11.13 4.17
N ALA A 327 -1.98 10.61 2.96
CA ALA A 327 -1.11 11.23 1.95
C ALA A 327 -1.78 12.40 1.20
N ALA A 328 -3.03 12.73 1.51
CA ALA A 328 -3.83 13.71 0.77
C ALA A 328 -3.18 15.11 0.78
N GLY A 329 -3.06 15.71 -0.41
CA GLY A 329 -2.62 17.10 -0.59
C GLY A 329 -1.11 17.36 -0.45
N GLN A 330 -0.26 16.33 -0.32
CA GLN A 330 1.20 16.48 -0.20
C GLN A 330 1.92 15.93 -1.46
N ASP A 331 3.10 16.47 -1.77
CA ASP A 331 3.89 16.12 -2.97
C ASP A 331 4.69 14.82 -2.84
N CYS A 332 4.69 14.22 -1.64
CA CYS A 332 5.38 12.99 -1.28
C CYS A 332 4.55 12.24 -0.23
N CYS A 333 4.31 10.93 -0.40
CA CYS A 333 3.59 10.10 0.57
C CYS A 333 4.33 10.01 1.92
N PRO A 334 3.66 9.70 3.05
CA PRO A 334 4.32 9.32 4.30
C PRO A 334 5.28 8.13 4.11
N GLU A 335 6.33 8.07 4.93
CA GLU A 335 7.22 6.90 4.95
C GLU A 335 6.47 5.70 5.55
N SER A 336 6.41 4.59 4.81
CA SER A 336 5.67 3.40 5.23
C SER A 336 6.24 2.12 4.62
N LEU A 337 6.00 1.01 5.31
CA LEU A 337 6.43 -0.33 4.91
C LEU A 337 5.29 -1.32 5.12
N THR A 338 4.74 -1.85 4.04
CA THR A 338 3.75 -2.92 4.05
C THR A 338 4.43 -4.21 3.59
N ILE A 339 4.19 -5.32 4.28
CA ILE A 339 4.71 -6.64 3.91
C ILE A 339 3.56 -7.64 3.99
N ARG A 340 3.36 -8.43 2.94
CA ARG A 340 2.44 -9.56 2.98
C ARG A 340 3.22 -10.86 3.09
N MET A 341 2.81 -11.70 4.02
CA MET A 341 3.44 -12.96 4.35
C MET A 341 2.43 -14.11 4.35
N THR A 342 2.93 -15.32 4.18
CA THR A 342 2.16 -16.53 4.47
C THR A 342 2.03 -16.72 5.98
N ASN A 343 1.14 -17.61 6.44
CA ASN A 343 1.08 -18.00 7.86
C ASN A 343 2.39 -18.64 8.38
N SER A 344 3.29 -19.08 7.50
CA SER A 344 4.64 -19.54 7.85
C SER A 344 5.71 -18.44 7.79
N GLY A 345 5.30 -17.19 7.55
CA GLY A 345 6.15 -16.02 7.42
C GLY A 345 6.92 -15.94 6.09
N ALA A 346 6.66 -16.78 5.09
CA ALA A 346 7.29 -16.64 3.77
C ALA A 346 6.79 -15.34 3.10
N LEU A 347 7.69 -14.62 2.42
CA LEU A 347 7.35 -13.36 1.75
C LEU A 347 6.40 -13.62 0.57
N ILE A 348 5.45 -12.72 0.36
CA ILE A 348 4.57 -12.71 -0.83
C ILE A 348 4.78 -11.41 -1.59
N ASP A 349 4.82 -10.30 -0.86
CA ASP A 349 5.19 -9.00 -1.41
C ASP A 349 5.60 -8.04 -0.30
N LEU A 350 6.24 -6.96 -0.72
CA LEU A 350 6.68 -5.86 0.14
C LEU A 350 6.56 -4.56 -0.64
N GLN A 351 6.03 -3.53 0.00
CA GLN A 351 6.02 -2.17 -0.50
C GLN A 351 6.63 -1.25 0.55
N TYR A 352 7.79 -0.68 0.24
CA TYR A 352 8.44 0.39 1.00
C TYR A 352 8.33 1.69 0.22
N THR A 353 7.72 2.72 0.79
CA THR A 353 7.49 4.00 0.11
C THR A 353 8.01 5.17 0.93
N SER A 354 8.48 6.20 0.20
CA SER A 354 8.96 7.47 0.73
C SER A 354 10.00 7.34 1.86
N PRO A 355 11.11 6.60 1.67
CA PRO A 355 12.26 6.63 2.59
C PRO A 355 12.65 8.06 2.96
N MET A 356 12.90 8.30 4.24
CA MET A 356 13.33 9.61 4.75
C MET A 356 14.76 9.56 5.32
N GLU A 357 15.38 10.72 5.48
CA GLU A 357 16.60 10.88 6.26
C GLU A 357 16.55 12.13 7.15
N ILE A 358 17.14 12.03 8.35
CA ILE A 358 17.31 13.17 9.25
C ILE A 358 18.35 14.12 8.65
N VAL A 359 17.93 15.34 8.36
CA VAL A 359 18.79 16.45 7.89
C VAL A 359 19.39 17.20 9.08
N GLU A 360 18.57 17.42 10.12
CA GLU A 360 18.88 18.27 11.25
C GLU A 360 18.01 17.88 12.46
N VAL A 361 18.59 17.89 13.66
CA VAL A 361 17.81 17.90 14.91
C VAL A 361 17.60 19.37 15.27
N THR A 362 16.38 19.88 15.07
CA THR A 362 16.09 21.31 15.22
C THR A 362 15.99 21.70 16.70
N GLU A 363 15.50 20.80 17.54
CA GLU A 363 15.55 20.89 19.00
C GLU A 363 15.75 19.51 19.60
N GLN A 364 16.77 19.31 20.44
CA GLN A 364 17.14 17.97 20.93
C GLN A 364 16.26 17.45 22.08
N THR A 365 15.69 18.37 22.87
CA THR A 365 14.95 18.08 24.11
C THR A 365 13.80 19.09 24.26
N ALA A 366 12.89 19.11 23.29
CA ALA A 366 11.74 19.99 23.34
C ALA A 366 10.79 19.53 24.45
N ALA A 367 10.45 20.44 25.37
CA ALA A 367 9.63 20.12 26.53
C ALA A 367 8.17 19.93 26.11
N LEU A 368 7.57 18.79 26.47
CA LEU A 368 6.21 18.47 26.07
C LEU A 368 5.21 18.90 27.15
N LYS A 369 4.00 19.25 26.71
CA LYS A 369 2.83 19.38 27.58
C LYS A 369 2.49 18.06 28.24
N THR A 370 2.02 18.11 29.48
CA THR A 370 1.57 16.89 30.17
C THR A 370 0.21 16.42 29.64
N ARG A 371 -0.16 15.18 29.96
CA ARG A 371 -1.50 14.65 29.68
C ARG A 371 -2.61 15.52 30.30
N GLU A 372 -2.39 16.02 31.52
CA GLU A 372 -3.31 16.93 32.22
C GLU A 372 -3.48 18.28 31.50
N ASP A 373 -2.44 18.76 30.79
CA ASP A 373 -2.50 19.98 29.97
C ASP A 373 -3.15 19.72 28.59
N MET A 374 -2.90 18.54 28.01
CA MET A 374 -3.32 18.19 26.64
C MET A 374 -4.77 17.77 26.52
N GLU A 375 -5.29 16.96 27.45
CA GLU A 375 -6.65 16.43 27.38
C GLU A 375 -7.73 17.54 27.29
N PRO A 376 -7.67 18.65 28.08
CA PRO A 376 -8.61 19.75 27.92
C PRO A 376 -8.50 20.47 26.57
N LEU A 377 -7.30 20.59 26.00
CA LEU A 377 -7.07 21.27 24.71
C LEU A 377 -7.58 20.41 23.55
N ALA A 378 -7.25 19.11 23.56
CA ALA A 378 -7.74 18.15 22.58
C ALA A 378 -9.27 18.06 22.60
N ILE A 379 -9.89 17.91 23.78
CA ILE A 379 -11.36 17.86 23.91
C ILE A 379 -12.01 19.17 23.44
N GLN A 380 -11.44 20.34 23.75
CA GLN A 380 -11.99 21.61 23.27
C GLN A 380 -11.93 21.71 21.73
N ALA A 381 -10.79 21.40 21.13
CA ALA A 381 -10.64 21.40 19.68
C ALA A 381 -11.52 20.33 18.98
N MET A 382 -11.73 19.17 19.61
CA MET A 382 -12.67 18.14 19.14
C MET A 382 -14.13 18.62 19.19
N ARG A 383 -14.50 19.46 20.16
CA ARG A 383 -15.85 20.05 20.22
C ARG A 383 -16.10 21.10 19.16
N GLU A 384 -15.05 21.77 18.71
CA GLU A 384 -15.07 22.77 17.63
C GLU A 384 -15.05 22.14 16.22
N LEU A 385 -15.02 20.80 16.11
CA LEU A 385 -15.14 20.09 14.84
C LEU A 385 -16.49 20.33 14.17
N SER A 386 -16.47 20.24 12.84
CA SER A 386 -17.64 20.33 11.98
C SER A 386 -17.54 19.32 10.84
N CYS A 387 -18.67 18.99 10.20
CA CYS A 387 -18.67 18.10 9.03
C CYS A 387 -17.72 18.59 7.92
N GLU A 388 -17.60 19.91 7.73
CA GLU A 388 -16.69 20.53 6.75
C GLU A 388 -15.20 20.31 7.05
N THR A 389 -14.82 20.12 8.32
CA THR A 389 -13.43 19.96 8.77
C THR A 389 -13.04 18.53 9.15
N LEU A 390 -14.02 17.63 9.21
CA LEU A 390 -13.84 16.22 9.55
C LEU A 390 -14.05 15.29 8.36
N ILE A 391 -14.97 15.61 7.44
CA ILE A 391 -15.25 14.78 6.26
C ILE A 391 -14.37 15.22 5.08
N PRO A 392 -13.48 14.35 4.54
CA PRO A 392 -12.69 14.67 3.36
C PRO A 392 -13.59 14.98 2.17
N GLY A 393 -13.35 16.11 1.50
CA GLY A 393 -14.15 16.49 0.33
C GLY A 393 -15.63 16.79 0.64
N HIS A 394 -15.99 17.08 1.89
CA HIS A 394 -17.39 17.28 2.36
C HIS A 394 -18.30 18.06 1.41
N ALA A 395 -17.80 19.12 0.74
CA ALA A 395 -18.60 19.89 -0.21
C ALA A 395 -19.12 19.05 -1.40
N SER A 396 -18.29 18.14 -1.92
CA SER A 396 -18.65 17.24 -3.03
C SER A 396 -19.54 16.09 -2.56
N GLU A 397 -19.24 15.50 -1.40
CA GLU A 397 -20.10 14.48 -0.79
C GLU A 397 -21.49 15.04 -0.49
N LYS A 398 -21.55 16.25 0.08
CA LYS A 398 -22.82 16.94 0.34
C LYS A 398 -23.61 17.25 -0.94
N GLU A 399 -22.96 17.69 -2.02
CA GLU A 399 -23.64 17.91 -3.30
C GLU A 399 -24.24 16.60 -3.84
N TYR A 400 -23.51 15.48 -3.71
CA TYR A 400 -24.00 14.16 -4.09
C TYR A 400 -25.18 13.70 -3.23
N TRP A 401 -25.06 13.79 -1.90
CA TRP A 401 -26.12 13.45 -0.95
C TRP A 401 -27.39 14.27 -1.16
N ASP A 402 -27.26 15.60 -1.33
CA ASP A 402 -28.39 16.48 -1.64
C ASP A 402 -29.04 16.13 -2.99
N ALA A 403 -28.26 15.72 -3.99
CA ALA A 403 -28.74 15.34 -5.32
C ALA A 403 -29.51 13.99 -5.35
N ILE A 404 -29.11 13.02 -4.52
CA ILE A 404 -29.85 11.75 -4.36
C ILE A 404 -30.99 11.85 -3.33
N GLY A 405 -31.09 12.97 -2.61
CA GLY A 405 -32.10 13.19 -1.56
C GLY A 405 -31.80 12.44 -0.27
N ALA A 406 -30.53 12.15 0.03
CA ALA A 406 -30.12 11.52 1.26
C ALA A 406 -30.33 12.45 2.46
N VAL A 407 -30.77 11.87 3.58
CA VAL A 407 -30.97 12.55 4.87
C VAL A 407 -30.00 11.94 5.86
N ILE A 408 -28.99 12.71 6.27
CA ILE A 408 -28.05 12.31 7.33
C ILE A 408 -28.83 12.18 8.64
N THR A 409 -28.64 11.06 9.33
CA THR A 409 -29.27 10.73 10.61
C THR A 409 -28.29 10.80 11.78
N GLU A 410 -27.01 10.48 11.55
CA GLU A 410 -25.96 10.51 12.57
C GLU A 410 -24.60 10.71 11.91
N VAL A 411 -23.74 11.53 12.51
CA VAL A 411 -22.29 11.53 12.25
C VAL A 411 -21.59 11.11 13.53
N ARG A 412 -20.71 10.12 13.42
CA ARG A 412 -20.05 9.49 14.56
C ARG A 412 -18.57 9.28 14.28
N LEU A 413 -17.72 9.69 15.22
CA LEU A 413 -16.30 9.41 15.24
C LEU A 413 -15.99 8.54 16.45
N ASP A 414 -15.51 7.32 16.20
CA ASP A 414 -15.05 6.39 17.23
C ASP A 414 -13.53 6.30 17.21
N ILE A 415 -12.88 6.77 18.26
CA ILE A 415 -11.42 6.74 18.46
C ILE A 415 -11.08 5.52 19.31
N ASP A 416 -10.23 4.64 18.76
CA ASP A 416 -9.86 3.35 19.35
C ASP A 416 -8.49 3.34 20.04
N SER A 417 -7.69 4.39 19.85
CA SER A 417 -6.35 4.49 20.39
C SER A 417 -5.86 5.94 20.51
N VAL A 418 -4.95 6.18 21.44
CA VAL A 418 -4.35 7.48 21.76
C VAL A 418 -2.83 7.32 21.72
N CYS A 419 -2.24 7.61 20.55
CA CYS A 419 -0.84 7.36 20.26
C CYS A 419 0.04 8.58 20.57
N VAL A 420 1.23 8.35 21.14
CA VAL A 420 2.30 9.36 21.27
C VAL A 420 3.43 9.03 20.31
N GLY A 421 3.78 9.98 19.45
CA GLY A 421 4.77 9.76 18.41
C GLY A 421 5.13 11.03 17.66
N TYR A 422 5.45 10.88 16.39
CA TYR A 422 5.73 11.98 15.47
C TYR A 422 4.64 12.16 14.44
N ILE A 423 4.28 13.41 14.18
CA ILE A 423 3.50 13.80 13.00
C ILE A 423 4.39 14.59 12.03
N ARG A 424 4.17 14.40 10.73
CA ARG A 424 5.00 14.96 9.66
C ARG A 424 4.35 16.24 9.13
N VAL A 425 5.01 17.39 9.34
CA VAL A 425 4.51 18.70 8.90
C VAL A 425 5.43 19.29 7.81
N PRO A 426 4.92 19.72 6.65
CA PRO A 426 5.76 20.35 5.62
C PRO A 426 6.43 21.64 6.14
N CYS A 427 7.75 21.77 5.98
CA CYS A 427 8.50 22.95 6.44
C CYS A 427 9.17 23.76 5.32
N GLY A 428 8.80 23.49 4.07
CA GLY A 428 9.31 24.18 2.88
C GLY A 428 10.61 23.59 2.32
N GLY A 429 10.96 23.98 1.09
CA GLY A 429 12.13 23.43 0.39
C GLY A 429 12.02 21.96 -0.03
N GLY A 430 10.86 21.33 0.20
CA GLY A 430 10.65 19.88 0.00
C GLY A 430 10.99 19.02 1.23
N ASP A 431 11.33 19.65 2.35
CA ASP A 431 11.59 19.00 3.63
C ASP A 431 10.34 19.02 4.54
N PHE A 432 10.37 18.19 5.58
CA PHE A 432 9.34 18.10 6.61
C PHE A 432 9.95 18.20 8.02
N LEU A 433 9.16 18.67 8.99
CA LEU A 433 9.42 18.47 10.40
C LEU A 433 8.70 17.21 10.89
N LEU A 434 9.37 16.41 11.71
CA LEU A 434 8.72 15.46 12.61
C LEU A 434 8.51 16.17 13.95
N VAL A 435 7.25 16.47 14.25
CA VAL A 435 6.82 17.21 15.44
C VAL A 435 6.23 16.21 16.44
N PRO A 436 6.63 16.24 17.73
CA PRO A 436 6.04 15.41 18.77
C PRO A 436 4.52 15.61 18.83
N SER A 437 3.73 14.54 18.71
CA SER A 437 2.28 14.62 18.60
C SER A 437 1.54 13.65 19.51
N LEU A 438 0.35 14.08 19.91
CA LEU A 438 -0.71 13.24 20.47
C LEU A 438 -1.74 13.01 19.36
N SER A 439 -1.89 11.76 18.94
CA SER A 439 -2.75 11.38 17.82
C SER A 439 -3.91 10.53 18.30
N PHE A 440 -5.10 10.84 17.80
CA PHE A 440 -6.35 10.12 18.06
C PHE A 440 -6.87 9.52 16.75
N PRO A 441 -6.28 8.41 16.26
CA PRO A 441 -6.82 7.65 15.14
C PRO A 441 -8.19 7.05 15.50
N GLY A 442 -9.04 6.90 14.49
CA GLY A 442 -10.38 6.38 14.64
C GLY A 442 -11.13 6.24 13.33
N ARG A 443 -12.40 5.82 13.44
CA ARG A 443 -13.31 5.55 12.33
C ARG A 443 -14.47 6.55 12.35
N LEU A 444 -14.64 7.23 11.22
CA LEU A 444 -15.72 8.18 10.96
C LEU A 444 -16.84 7.50 10.17
N SER A 445 -18.05 7.52 10.71
CA SER A 445 -19.27 7.05 10.06
C SER A 445 -20.27 8.19 9.87
N VAL A 446 -20.86 8.29 8.68
CA VAL A 446 -21.95 9.21 8.36
C VAL A 446 -23.14 8.37 7.96
N THR A 447 -24.02 8.09 8.92
CA THR A 447 -25.20 7.28 8.68
C THR A 447 -26.36 8.14 8.20
N GLY A 448 -27.06 7.73 7.14
CA GLY A 448 -28.29 8.38 6.67
C GLY A 448 -29.24 7.45 5.93
N SER A 449 -30.32 7.99 5.38
CA SER A 449 -31.32 7.24 4.60
C SER A 449 -31.75 8.01 3.34
N ILE A 450 -32.33 7.31 2.36
CA ILE A 450 -32.82 7.92 1.12
C ILE A 450 -34.34 7.67 1.04
N PRO A 451 -35.19 8.63 1.41
CA PRO A 451 -36.65 8.45 1.42
C PRO A 451 -37.20 8.00 0.08
N GLY A 452 -38.03 6.96 0.08
CA GLY A 452 -38.61 6.32 -1.10
C GLY A 452 -37.67 5.38 -1.89
N VAL A 453 -36.39 5.28 -1.52
CA VAL A 453 -35.40 4.39 -2.17
C VAL A 453 -34.81 3.39 -1.18
N HIS A 454 -34.30 3.87 -0.06
CA HIS A 454 -33.71 3.06 1.01
C HIS A 454 -33.99 3.73 2.37
N GLU A 455 -35.11 3.35 2.97
CA GLU A 455 -35.63 3.91 4.24
C GLU A 455 -34.83 3.48 5.48
N SER A 456 -34.07 2.38 5.39
CA SER A 456 -33.18 1.95 6.46
C SER A 456 -31.90 2.80 6.49
N PRO A 457 -31.32 3.06 7.68
CA PRO A 457 -30.02 3.71 7.78
C PRO A 457 -28.93 2.93 7.01
N MET A 458 -28.06 3.66 6.31
CA MET A 458 -26.87 3.17 5.58
C MET A 458 -25.68 4.10 5.87
N GLU A 459 -24.46 3.59 5.72
CA GLU A 459 -23.26 4.42 5.64
C GLU A 459 -23.28 5.24 4.34
N LEU A 460 -22.85 6.51 4.40
CA LEU A 460 -22.90 7.46 3.29
C LEU A 460 -21.51 7.87 2.78
N LEU A 461 -20.45 7.66 3.56
CA LEU A 461 -19.06 7.93 3.14
C LEU A 461 -18.41 6.78 2.38
N ASP A 462 -18.89 5.56 2.58
CA ASP A 462 -18.28 4.37 2.03
C ASP A 462 -19.31 3.54 1.23
N ARG A 463 -18.84 2.96 0.12
CA ARG A 463 -19.62 2.06 -0.74
C ARG A 463 -19.67 0.64 -0.20
N ASP A 464 -18.67 0.25 0.59
CA ASP A 464 -18.54 -1.10 1.11
C ASP A 464 -18.98 -1.22 2.59
N GLY A 465 -19.28 -0.09 3.24
CA GLY A 465 -19.99 0.01 4.52
C GLY A 465 -19.11 0.08 5.76
N ASP A 466 -17.79 0.24 5.60
CA ASP A 466 -16.79 0.11 6.67
C ASP A 466 -16.22 1.45 7.18
N GLY A 467 -16.88 2.57 6.89
CA GLY A 467 -16.53 3.90 7.42
C GLY A 467 -15.18 4.44 6.94
N TYR A 468 -14.82 5.64 7.37
CA TYR A 468 -13.61 6.34 6.93
C TYR A 468 -12.57 6.48 8.04
N ASN A 469 -11.34 5.99 7.83
CA ASN A 469 -10.25 6.13 8.81
C ASN A 469 -9.72 7.57 8.85
N VAL A 470 -9.70 8.16 10.03
CA VAL A 470 -9.25 9.53 10.30
C VAL A 470 -8.31 9.56 11.51
N SER A 471 -7.40 10.53 11.58
CA SER A 471 -6.66 10.86 12.79
C SER A 471 -6.91 12.32 13.15
N LEU A 472 -7.03 12.60 14.44
CA LEU A 472 -6.96 13.95 14.98
C LEU A 472 -5.62 14.11 15.68
N ASP A 473 -4.74 14.94 15.13
CA ASP A 473 -3.37 15.09 15.59
C ASP A 473 -3.18 16.43 16.29
N PHE A 474 -2.43 16.44 17.39
CA PHE A 474 -2.17 17.63 18.21
C PHE A 474 -0.69 17.77 18.51
N ASP A 475 -0.17 18.99 18.41
CA ASP A 475 1.21 19.33 18.76
C ASP A 475 1.41 19.21 20.28
N LEU A 476 2.34 18.38 20.74
CA LEU A 476 2.66 18.25 22.16
C LEU A 476 3.45 19.44 22.73
N LEU A 477 3.93 20.36 21.89
CA LEU A 477 4.67 21.56 22.30
C LEU A 477 3.72 22.69 22.72
N ASP A 478 2.69 22.98 21.91
CA ASP A 478 1.76 24.10 22.14
C ASP A 478 0.29 23.70 22.33
N GLY A 479 -0.08 22.45 22.04
CA GLY A 479 -1.44 21.91 22.17
C GLY A 479 -2.38 22.26 21.02
N GLY A 480 -1.88 22.88 19.94
CA GLY A 480 -2.64 23.17 18.73
C GLY A 480 -2.96 21.90 17.94
N ARG A 481 -4.07 21.90 17.20
CA ARG A 481 -4.39 20.86 16.23
C ARG A 481 -3.44 20.98 15.03
N ILE A 482 -2.95 19.84 14.55
CA ILE A 482 -2.16 19.71 13.33
C ILE A 482 -3.08 19.11 12.25
N GLY A 483 -3.24 19.85 11.15
CA GLY A 483 -4.16 19.52 10.04
C GLY A 483 -4.89 20.74 9.50
#